data_AF-A0A2G5IB65-F1
#
_entry.id   AF-A0A2G5IB65-F1
#
_cell.length_a   1.000
_cell.length_b   1.000
_cell.length_c   1.000
_cell.angle_alpha   90.00
_cell.angle_beta   90.00
_cell.angle_gamma   90.00
#
_symmetry.space_group_name_H-M   'P 1'
#
loop_
_entity.id
_entity.type
_entity.pdbx_description
1 polymer ?
#
loop_
_entity_poly.entity_id
_entity_poly.type
_entity_poly.pdbx_seq_one_letter_code
_entity_poly.pdbx_strand_id
1 'polypeptide(L)'
;MVGLIGLSLAREITFPPVQHPLGVETEAPGLSEDISLAKFAGLTTFANLPYVHCLSSNKEVEPYDIAILGAPFDTGVTARPGARFGPLGIREGSRRISPAFGYSVYTGQNPFDQGFKIVDCGDAPLTVLDNTVALRQLGKAHQVTSSRRANSTEYTVPRIITLGGDHTTTLPALRSTFQHWGAVSVIHFDSQPMDRDPELLGGGLSHYSGVNHGTFFNAAHTKRVLSSIRPSTLEFERQY
;
A
#
# COMPACT_ATOMS: atom_id res chain seq x y z
N MET A 1 49.88 17.14 35.27
CA MET A 1 49.19 15.87 34.97
C MET A 1 47.93 15.82 35.81
N VAL A 2 46.77 16.04 35.21
CA VAL A 2 45.46 15.80 35.84
C VAL A 2 44.63 15.06 34.79
N GLY A 3 44.47 13.75 34.97
CA GLY A 3 43.67 12.91 34.09
C GLY A 3 42.23 12.87 34.59
N LEU A 4 41.28 13.29 33.75
CA LEU A 4 39.86 13.00 33.96
C LEU A 4 39.58 11.56 33.52
N ILE A 5 39.17 10.71 34.46
CA ILE A 5 38.59 9.41 34.18
C ILE A 5 37.07 9.57 34.22
N GLY A 6 36.44 9.60 33.05
CA GLY A 6 34.99 9.56 32.90
C GLY A 6 34.49 8.12 33.05
N LEU A 7 33.72 7.84 34.11
CA LEU A 7 32.99 6.58 34.27
C LEU A 7 31.80 6.56 33.29
N SER A 8 31.88 5.69 32.28
CA SER A 8 30.74 5.33 31.45
C SER A 8 29.81 4.43 32.26
N LEU A 9 28.63 4.93 32.61
CA LEU A 9 27.54 4.11 33.15
C LEU A 9 26.76 3.53 31.97
N ALA A 10 27.05 2.28 31.62
CA ALA A 10 26.17 1.50 30.75
C ALA A 10 24.87 1.22 31.51
N ARG A 11 23.74 1.71 31.01
CA ARG A 11 22.42 1.30 31.50
C ARG A 11 22.22 -0.18 31.17
N GLU A 12 21.96 -0.96 32.20
CA GLU A 12 21.54 -2.36 32.08
C GLU A 12 20.23 -2.42 31.31
N ILE A 13 20.22 -3.15 30.18
CA ILE A 13 19.02 -3.34 29.38
C ILE A 13 18.18 -4.41 30.09
N THR A 14 17.21 -3.97 30.87
CA THR A 14 16.21 -4.87 31.46
C THR A 14 15.20 -5.23 30.39
N PHE A 15 15.29 -6.45 29.85
CA PHE A 15 14.25 -6.98 28.98
C PHE A 15 12.98 -7.22 29.81
N PRO A 16 11.79 -6.81 29.32
CA PRO A 16 10.55 -7.06 30.04
C PRO A 16 10.37 -8.57 30.30
N PRO A 17 9.85 -8.96 31.47
CA PRO A 17 9.69 -10.36 31.83
C PRO A 17 8.70 -11.01 30.87
N VAL A 18 9.20 -12.02 30.15
CA VAL A 18 8.48 -13.11 29.48
C VAL A 18 7.37 -12.68 28.51
N GLN A 19 7.63 -12.90 27.22
CA GLN A 19 6.60 -12.94 26.19
C GLN A 19 5.41 -13.75 26.71
N HIS A 20 4.20 -13.21 26.50
CA HIS A 20 2.92 -13.91 26.67
C HIS A 20 3.07 -15.40 26.34
N PRO A 21 2.45 -16.31 27.12
CA PRO A 21 2.46 -17.71 26.76
C PRO A 21 1.88 -17.81 25.34
N LEU A 22 2.71 -18.24 24.39
CA LEU A 22 2.27 -18.75 23.10
C LEU A 22 1.53 -20.05 23.39
N GLY A 23 0.34 -19.93 23.98
CA GLY A 23 -0.59 -21.01 24.30
C GLY A 23 -1.45 -21.36 23.09
N VAL A 24 -0.85 -21.33 21.89
CA VAL A 24 -1.42 -21.96 20.72
C VAL A 24 -0.29 -22.82 20.16
N GLU A 25 -0.47 -24.14 20.22
CA GLU A 25 0.30 -25.11 19.43
C GLU A 25 0.04 -24.84 17.94
N THR A 26 0.51 -23.72 17.41
CA THR A 26 0.72 -23.59 15.98
C THR A 26 2.14 -24.01 15.75
N GLU A 27 2.34 -25.20 15.16
CA GLU A 27 3.65 -25.67 14.71
C GLU A 27 4.38 -24.51 14.04
N ALA A 28 5.55 -24.14 14.58
CA ALA A 28 6.32 -23.09 13.97
C ALA A 28 6.73 -23.56 12.55
N PRO A 29 6.52 -22.77 11.49
CA PRO A 29 6.79 -23.20 10.13
C PRO A 29 8.27 -23.56 9.99
N GLY A 30 8.55 -24.78 9.56
CA GLY A 30 9.90 -25.34 9.46
C GLY A 30 10.37 -26.20 10.64
N LEU A 31 9.51 -26.47 11.65
CA LEU A 31 9.76 -27.44 12.72
C LEU A 31 9.05 -28.79 12.51
N SER A 32 8.13 -28.89 11.55
CA SER A 32 7.51 -30.13 11.11
C SER A 32 8.00 -30.53 9.72
N GLU A 33 7.85 -31.82 9.37
CA GLU A 33 8.12 -32.32 8.01
C GLU A 33 7.11 -31.78 6.97
N ASP A 34 6.17 -30.94 7.39
CA ASP A 34 5.23 -30.26 6.51
C ASP A 34 5.95 -29.21 5.64
N ILE A 35 6.19 -29.59 4.39
CA ILE A 35 6.79 -28.75 3.35
C ILE A 35 5.85 -27.67 2.81
N SER A 36 4.58 -27.63 3.22
CA SER A 36 3.58 -26.71 2.67
C SER A 36 3.67 -25.29 3.24
N LEU A 37 4.33 -25.10 4.41
CA LEU A 37 4.33 -23.85 5.16
C LEU A 37 5.68 -23.09 5.16
N ALA A 38 6.62 -23.47 4.29
CA ALA A 38 7.95 -22.85 4.25
C ALA A 38 7.89 -21.36 3.86
N LYS A 39 8.18 -20.46 4.82
CA LYS A 39 8.10 -18.98 4.66
C LYS A 39 8.93 -18.42 3.49
N PHE A 40 10.03 -19.08 3.15
CA PHE A 40 10.94 -18.66 2.09
C PHE A 40 10.78 -19.44 0.78
N ALA A 41 9.75 -20.30 0.68
CA ALA A 41 9.39 -21.01 -0.55
C ALA A 41 8.03 -20.54 -1.10
N GLY A 42 7.64 -21.04 -2.27
CA GLY A 42 6.33 -20.77 -2.88
C GLY A 42 6.23 -19.45 -3.65
N LEU A 43 4.99 -19.10 -4.03
CA LEU A 43 4.67 -17.86 -4.75
C LEU A 43 4.89 -16.64 -3.85
N THR A 44 5.65 -15.66 -4.34
CA THR A 44 5.95 -14.44 -3.59
C THR A 44 4.78 -13.45 -3.67
N THR A 45 3.73 -13.70 -2.89
CA THR A 45 2.61 -12.78 -2.67
C THR A 45 2.84 -11.91 -1.43
N PHE A 46 2.10 -10.83 -1.30
CA PHE A 46 2.11 -9.98 -0.12
C PHE A 46 1.70 -10.79 1.11
N ALA A 47 2.56 -10.82 2.14
CA ALA A 47 2.35 -11.52 3.39
C ALA A 47 1.92 -12.99 3.22
N ASN A 48 2.41 -13.69 2.19
CA ASN A 48 2.02 -15.08 1.86
C ASN A 48 0.49 -15.27 1.72
N LEU A 49 -0.24 -14.23 1.30
CA LEU A 49 -1.67 -14.29 1.04
C LEU A 49 -1.98 -15.17 -0.19
N PRO A 50 -3.19 -15.76 -0.26
CA PRO A 50 -3.62 -16.48 -1.45
C PRO A 50 -3.66 -15.54 -2.66
N TYR A 51 -3.12 -16.02 -3.79
CA TYR A 51 -3.21 -15.33 -5.07
C TYR A 51 -4.58 -15.55 -5.71
N VAL A 52 -5.21 -14.47 -6.13
CA VAL A 52 -6.46 -14.50 -6.91
C VAL A 52 -6.26 -13.67 -8.17
N HIS A 53 -6.59 -14.21 -9.34
CA HIS A 53 -6.49 -13.47 -10.59
C HIS A 53 -7.65 -12.47 -10.76
N CYS A 54 -7.62 -11.39 -9.99
CA CYS A 54 -8.68 -10.39 -9.90
C CYS A 54 -8.99 -9.67 -11.23
N LEU A 55 -7.99 -9.56 -12.10
CA LEU A 55 -8.09 -8.92 -13.42
C LEU A 55 -8.55 -9.88 -14.53
N SER A 56 -8.87 -11.13 -14.20
CA SER A 56 -9.37 -12.13 -15.16
C SER A 56 -10.61 -11.65 -15.90
N SER A 57 -10.73 -11.96 -17.19
CA SER A 57 -11.95 -11.71 -17.98
C SER A 57 -13.14 -12.53 -17.50
N ASN A 58 -12.91 -13.59 -16.72
CA ASN A 58 -13.97 -14.45 -16.21
C ASN A 58 -14.81 -13.70 -15.18
N LYS A 59 -16.13 -13.94 -15.22
CA LYS A 59 -17.06 -13.36 -14.25
C LYS A 59 -17.00 -14.06 -12.90
N GLU A 60 -16.67 -15.35 -12.91
CA GLU A 60 -16.48 -16.16 -11.72
C GLU A 60 -15.05 -16.00 -11.21
N VAL A 61 -14.86 -14.95 -10.42
CA VAL A 61 -13.66 -14.75 -9.59
C VAL A 61 -14.09 -14.94 -8.16
N GLU A 62 -13.27 -15.63 -7.38
CA GLU A 62 -13.49 -15.85 -5.95
C GLU A 62 -13.75 -14.51 -5.24
N PRO A 63 -14.79 -14.40 -4.41
CA PRO A 63 -15.11 -13.16 -3.72
C PRO A 63 -14.05 -12.86 -2.65
N TYR A 64 -13.78 -11.57 -2.43
CA TYR A 64 -12.81 -11.06 -1.45
C TYR A 64 -13.23 -9.68 -0.93
N ASP A 65 -12.79 -9.33 0.27
CA ASP A 65 -13.11 -8.05 0.91
C ASP A 65 -12.00 -7.01 0.73
N ILE A 66 -10.74 -7.46 0.70
CA ILE A 66 -9.57 -6.60 0.54
C ILE A 66 -8.65 -7.20 -0.52
N ALA A 67 -8.35 -6.40 -1.54
CA ALA A 67 -7.42 -6.74 -2.60
C ALA A 67 -6.09 -6.01 -2.43
N ILE A 68 -4.99 -6.75 -2.40
CA ILE A 68 -3.65 -6.19 -2.58
C ILE A 68 -3.37 -6.11 -4.08
N LEU A 69 -3.14 -4.90 -4.62
CA LEU A 69 -2.90 -4.68 -6.05
C LEU A 69 -1.58 -3.92 -6.23
N GLY A 70 -0.64 -4.46 -6.98
CA GLY A 70 0.57 -3.72 -7.33
C GLY A 70 0.37 -2.77 -8.52
N ALA A 71 1.01 -1.61 -8.46
CA ALA A 71 0.99 -0.59 -9.48
C ALA A 71 2.44 -0.24 -9.92
N PRO A 72 3.12 -1.11 -10.69
CA PRO A 72 4.54 -0.94 -11.06
C PRO A 72 4.74 0.19 -12.09
N PHE A 73 4.68 1.44 -11.63
CA PHE A 73 4.74 2.64 -12.46
C PHE A 73 5.73 3.66 -11.89
N ASP A 74 6.68 4.16 -12.67
CA ASP A 74 7.60 5.21 -12.21
C ASP A 74 8.00 6.20 -13.31
N THR A 75 7.23 6.24 -14.40
CA THR A 75 7.52 7.11 -15.54
C THR A 75 7.02 8.54 -15.30
N GLY A 76 6.41 8.81 -14.14
CA GLY A 76 6.05 10.14 -13.66
C GLY A 76 7.07 10.74 -12.67
N VAL A 77 8.21 10.09 -12.43
CA VAL A 77 9.27 10.64 -11.55
C VAL A 77 10.04 11.77 -12.22
N THR A 78 10.48 12.74 -11.43
CA THR A 78 11.29 13.88 -11.91
C THR A 78 12.80 13.70 -11.69
N ALA A 79 13.22 12.71 -10.91
CA ALA A 79 14.62 12.51 -10.54
C ALA A 79 15.07 11.06 -10.72
N ARG A 80 14.98 10.22 -9.69
CA ARG A 80 15.50 8.85 -9.70
C ARG A 80 14.38 7.85 -9.99
N PRO A 81 14.42 7.12 -11.11
CA PRO A 81 13.51 6.01 -11.35
C PRO A 81 13.90 4.78 -10.53
N GLY A 82 13.01 3.78 -10.49
CA GLY A 82 13.19 2.54 -9.74
C GLY A 82 11.94 2.11 -8.97
N ALA A 83 11.00 3.03 -8.72
CA ALA A 83 9.79 2.74 -7.98
C ALA A 83 8.89 1.68 -8.67
N ARG A 84 9.05 1.45 -9.98
CA ARG A 84 8.33 0.37 -10.69
C ARG A 84 8.63 -1.03 -10.12
N PHE A 85 9.77 -1.23 -9.47
CA PHE A 85 10.14 -2.48 -8.80
C PHE A 85 9.66 -2.56 -7.34
N GLY A 86 9.05 -1.48 -6.83
CA GLY A 86 8.52 -1.37 -5.48
C GLY A 86 7.52 -2.47 -5.11
N PRO A 87 6.51 -2.81 -5.94
CA PRO A 87 5.53 -3.83 -5.60
C PRO A 87 6.16 -5.19 -5.30
N LEU A 88 7.13 -5.62 -6.11
CA LEU A 88 7.87 -6.86 -5.87
C LEU A 88 8.71 -6.77 -4.58
N GLY A 89 9.46 -5.68 -4.41
CA GLY A 89 10.28 -5.48 -3.20
C GLY A 89 9.46 -5.47 -1.91
N ILE A 90 8.25 -4.92 -1.93
CA ILE A 90 7.33 -4.96 -0.79
C ILE A 90 6.88 -6.40 -0.51
N ARG A 91 6.52 -7.18 -1.55
CA ARG A 91 6.15 -8.59 -1.37
C ARG A 91 7.30 -9.41 -0.80
N GLU A 92 8.52 -9.23 -1.31
CA GLU A 92 9.72 -9.87 -0.76
C GLU A 92 10.00 -9.47 0.69
N GLY A 93 9.87 -8.18 1.02
CA GLY A 93 10.01 -7.68 2.40
C GLY A 93 8.91 -8.20 3.35
N SER A 94 7.73 -8.52 2.81
CA SER A 94 6.59 -8.99 3.59
C SER A 94 6.62 -10.49 3.93
N ARG A 95 7.60 -11.26 3.43
CA ARG A 95 7.65 -12.73 3.59
C ARG A 95 7.66 -13.22 5.05
N ARG A 96 8.12 -12.39 5.98
CA ARG A 96 8.09 -12.71 7.42
C ARG A 96 6.67 -12.66 8.01
N ILE A 97 5.77 -11.92 7.37
CA ILE A 97 4.37 -11.76 7.76
C ILE A 97 3.55 -12.86 7.05
N SER A 98 2.60 -13.43 7.78
CA SER A 98 1.57 -14.31 7.21
C SER A 98 0.32 -14.28 8.07
N PRO A 99 -0.86 -14.66 7.54
CA PRO A 99 -2.10 -14.70 8.30
C PRO A 99 -1.98 -15.48 9.62
N ALA A 100 -1.21 -16.58 9.63
CA ALA A 100 -0.99 -17.40 10.83
C ALA A 100 -0.15 -16.70 11.92
N PHE A 101 0.64 -15.67 11.57
CA PHE A 101 1.61 -15.02 12.48
C PHE A 101 1.48 -13.49 12.52
N GLY A 102 0.33 -12.93 12.15
CA GLY A 102 0.10 -11.49 11.98
C GLY A 102 -0.16 -10.68 13.25
N TYR A 103 0.30 -11.12 14.43
CA TYR A 103 -0.10 -10.52 15.70
C TYR A 103 0.50 -9.12 15.94
N SER A 104 -0.35 -8.15 16.29
CA SER A 104 0.05 -6.81 16.73
C SER A 104 0.11 -6.74 18.25
N VAL A 105 1.29 -6.41 18.79
CA VAL A 105 1.51 -6.27 20.24
C VAL A 105 0.79 -5.06 20.85
N TYR A 106 0.53 -4.02 20.05
CA TYR A 106 -0.10 -2.79 20.53
C TYR A 106 -1.62 -2.92 20.65
N THR A 107 -2.24 -3.62 19.69
CA THR A 107 -3.69 -3.80 19.66
C THR A 107 -4.13 -5.14 20.25
N GLY A 108 -3.20 -6.07 20.44
CA GLY A 108 -3.49 -7.42 20.93
C GLY A 108 -4.26 -8.29 19.93
N GLN A 109 -4.25 -7.93 18.65
CA GLN A 109 -5.09 -8.53 17.62
C GLN A 109 -4.28 -8.92 16.37
N ASN A 110 -4.79 -9.91 15.64
CA ASN A 110 -4.31 -10.28 14.31
C ASN A 110 -5.23 -9.65 13.25
N PRO A 111 -4.75 -8.71 12.40
CA PRO A 111 -5.57 -8.02 11.40
C PRO A 111 -6.05 -8.97 10.29
N PHE A 112 -5.38 -10.11 10.08
CA PHE A 112 -5.81 -11.12 9.10
C PHE A 112 -6.96 -11.99 9.62
N ASP A 113 -7.23 -11.99 10.92
CA ASP A 113 -8.27 -12.80 11.58
C ASP A 113 -9.46 -11.95 12.05
N GLN A 114 -9.78 -10.88 11.31
CA GLN A 114 -10.88 -9.95 11.60
C GLN A 114 -12.14 -10.25 10.77
N GLY A 115 -12.27 -11.46 10.23
CA GLY A 115 -13.40 -11.86 9.38
C GLY A 115 -13.40 -11.30 7.96
N PHE A 116 -12.32 -10.64 7.54
CA PHE A 116 -12.14 -10.15 6.16
C PHE A 116 -11.33 -11.12 5.33
N LYS A 117 -11.79 -11.37 4.10
CA LYS A 117 -11.04 -12.14 3.13
C LYS A 117 -10.08 -11.24 2.35
N ILE A 118 -8.78 -11.39 2.63
CA ILE A 118 -7.70 -10.60 2.04
C ILE A 118 -6.96 -11.46 1.00
N VAL A 119 -6.79 -10.93 -0.21
CA VAL A 119 -6.14 -11.66 -1.32
C VAL A 119 -5.10 -10.79 -2.02
N ASP A 120 -4.08 -11.42 -2.61
CA ASP A 120 -3.15 -10.73 -3.51
C ASP A 120 -3.63 -10.88 -4.96
N CYS A 121 -3.91 -9.75 -5.60
CA CYS A 121 -4.39 -9.68 -6.98
C CYS A 121 -3.27 -9.62 -8.02
N GLY A 122 -2.00 -9.66 -7.59
CA GLY A 122 -0.85 -9.44 -8.46
C GLY A 122 -0.72 -7.97 -8.85
N ASP A 123 -0.18 -7.73 -10.04
CA ASP A 123 0.15 -6.39 -10.53
C ASP A 123 -0.75 -5.97 -11.69
N ALA A 124 -1.06 -4.68 -11.75
CA ALA A 124 -1.75 -4.10 -12.90
C ALA A 124 -0.86 -4.15 -14.14
N PRO A 125 -1.38 -4.59 -15.31
CA PRO A 125 -0.62 -4.58 -16.55
C PRO A 125 -0.54 -3.15 -17.10
N LEU A 126 0.66 -2.55 -17.03
CA LEU A 126 0.91 -1.17 -17.44
C LEU A 126 1.91 -1.10 -18.59
N THR A 127 1.66 -0.22 -19.55
CA THR A 127 2.70 0.20 -20.51
C THR A 127 3.72 1.10 -19.82
N VAL A 128 4.97 1.01 -20.27
CA VAL A 128 6.06 1.89 -19.82
C VAL A 128 6.36 3.01 -20.83
N LEU A 129 5.64 3.03 -21.95
CA LEU A 129 5.93 3.93 -23.08
C LEU A 129 5.08 5.21 -23.07
N ASP A 130 3.89 5.16 -22.49
CA ASP A 130 2.96 6.30 -22.47
C ASP A 130 2.27 6.38 -21.10
N ASN A 131 2.61 7.44 -20.34
CA ASN A 131 2.05 7.73 -19.03
C ASN A 131 0.52 7.84 -19.05
N THR A 132 -0.06 8.44 -20.09
CA THR A 132 -1.51 8.61 -20.20
C THR A 132 -2.20 7.26 -20.38
N VAL A 133 -1.64 6.39 -21.22
CA VAL A 133 -2.15 5.04 -21.42
C VAL A 133 -1.98 4.22 -20.13
N ALA A 134 -0.82 4.29 -19.48
CA ALA A 134 -0.52 3.58 -18.25
C ALA A 134 -1.50 3.97 -17.12
N LEU A 135 -1.75 5.27 -16.90
CA LEU A 135 -2.70 5.73 -15.89
C LEU A 135 -4.14 5.32 -16.21
N ARG A 136 -4.53 5.24 -17.49
CA ARG A 136 -5.84 4.67 -17.88
C ARG A 136 -5.92 3.17 -17.62
N GLN A 137 -4.85 2.42 -17.90
CA GLN A 137 -4.78 0.98 -17.61
C GLN A 137 -4.88 0.73 -16.11
N LEU A 138 -4.14 1.49 -15.30
CA LEU A 138 -4.21 1.42 -13.84
C LEU A 138 -5.62 1.75 -13.34
N GLY A 139 -6.25 2.82 -13.85
CA GLY A 139 -7.63 3.15 -13.53
C GLY A 139 -8.62 2.03 -13.87
N LYS A 140 -8.45 1.36 -15.01
CA LYS A 140 -9.24 0.17 -15.37
C LYS A 140 -8.98 -1.00 -14.43
N ALA A 141 -7.73 -1.24 -14.03
CA ALA A 141 -7.40 -2.29 -13.06
C ALA A 141 -8.12 -2.06 -11.72
N HIS A 142 -8.08 -0.84 -11.19
CA HIS A 142 -8.84 -0.47 -9.99
C HIS A 142 -10.36 -0.65 -10.16
N GLN A 143 -10.91 -0.25 -11.31
CA GLN A 143 -12.34 -0.41 -11.60
C GLN A 143 -12.74 -1.89 -11.62
N VAL A 144 -11.97 -2.74 -12.31
CA VAL A 144 -12.23 -4.18 -12.38
C VAL A 144 -12.15 -4.81 -10.98
N THR A 145 -11.10 -4.52 -10.22
CA THR A 145 -10.91 -5.05 -8.87
C THR A 145 -12.04 -4.61 -7.92
N SER A 146 -12.40 -3.33 -7.92
CA SER A 146 -13.50 -2.82 -7.06
C SER A 146 -14.89 -3.24 -7.51
N SER A 147 -15.08 -3.66 -8.78
CA SER A 147 -16.36 -4.19 -9.27
C SER A 147 -16.60 -5.66 -8.91
N ARG A 148 -15.62 -6.34 -8.30
CA ARG A 148 -15.79 -7.74 -7.89
C ARG A 148 -16.73 -7.86 -6.68
N ARG A 149 -17.29 -9.05 -6.53
CA ARG A 149 -18.17 -9.37 -5.41
C ARG A 149 -17.36 -9.41 -4.11
N ALA A 150 -17.79 -8.61 -3.13
CA ALA A 150 -17.29 -8.72 -1.77
C ALA A 150 -17.72 -10.05 -1.11
N ASN A 151 -16.88 -10.56 -0.20
CA ASN A 151 -17.17 -11.80 0.52
C ASN A 151 -18.08 -11.54 1.73
N SER A 152 -17.92 -10.37 2.36
CA SER A 152 -18.76 -9.87 3.44
C SER A 152 -20.17 -9.54 2.95
N THR A 153 -21.15 -9.71 3.85
CA THR A 153 -22.53 -9.25 3.65
C THR A 153 -22.74 -7.80 4.08
N GLU A 154 -21.81 -7.23 4.86
CA GLU A 154 -21.88 -5.86 5.39
C GLU A 154 -21.33 -4.84 4.38
N TYR A 155 -20.26 -5.20 3.68
CA TYR A 155 -19.61 -4.33 2.70
C TYR A 155 -19.82 -4.89 1.30
N THR A 156 -20.38 -4.08 0.39
CA THR A 156 -20.72 -4.50 -0.98
C THR A 156 -19.56 -4.34 -1.97
N VAL A 157 -18.61 -3.44 -1.66
CA VAL A 157 -17.48 -3.08 -2.54
C VAL A 157 -16.17 -3.49 -1.86
N PRO A 158 -15.33 -4.33 -2.51
CA PRO A 158 -14.01 -4.66 -1.99
C PRO A 158 -13.12 -3.42 -1.87
N ARG A 159 -12.31 -3.37 -0.81
CA ARG A 159 -11.30 -2.33 -0.60
C ARG A 159 -10.01 -2.71 -1.32
N ILE A 160 -9.25 -1.72 -1.77
CA ILE A 160 -7.99 -1.94 -2.49
C ILE A 160 -6.84 -1.32 -1.70
N ILE A 161 -5.83 -2.14 -1.39
CA ILE A 161 -4.53 -1.68 -0.90
C ILE A 161 -3.57 -1.73 -2.08
N THR A 162 -3.05 -0.58 -2.47
CA THR A 162 -2.17 -0.49 -3.64
C THR A 162 -0.72 -0.52 -3.22
N LEU A 163 0.05 -1.47 -3.75
CA LEU A 163 1.51 -1.47 -3.62
C LEU A 163 2.05 -0.57 -4.71
N GLY A 164 2.60 0.56 -4.30
CA GLY A 164 2.88 1.66 -5.20
C GLY A 164 4.04 1.41 -6.16
N GLY A 165 4.01 2.19 -7.22
CA GLY A 165 5.18 2.75 -7.85
C GLY A 165 5.34 4.20 -7.36
N ASP A 166 5.61 5.14 -8.26
CA ASP A 166 5.62 6.56 -7.93
C ASP A 166 4.23 7.07 -7.47
N HIS A 167 4.21 8.28 -6.90
CA HIS A 167 3.02 8.86 -6.28
C HIS A 167 1.88 9.16 -7.29
N THR A 168 2.15 9.13 -8.60
CA THR A 168 1.12 9.32 -9.63
C THR A 168 0.06 8.22 -9.61
N THR A 169 0.42 7.03 -9.10
CA THR A 169 -0.48 5.87 -8.95
C THR A 169 -1.66 6.15 -8.01
N THR A 170 -1.57 7.15 -7.12
CA THR A 170 -2.66 7.54 -6.23
C THR A 170 -3.85 8.17 -6.96
N LEU A 171 -3.62 8.84 -8.10
CA LEU A 171 -4.70 9.48 -8.87
C LEU A 171 -5.78 8.48 -9.38
N PRO A 172 -5.42 7.37 -10.06
CA PRO A 172 -6.42 6.36 -10.44
C PRO A 172 -7.06 5.66 -9.24
N ALA A 173 -6.33 5.46 -8.14
CA ALA A 173 -6.89 4.90 -6.91
C ALA A 173 -8.00 5.81 -6.34
N LEU A 174 -7.73 7.11 -6.20
CA LEU A 174 -8.71 8.09 -5.74
C LEU A 174 -9.94 8.17 -6.65
N ARG A 175 -9.75 8.11 -7.97
CA ARG A 175 -10.88 8.09 -8.93
C ARG A 175 -11.76 6.86 -8.73
N SER A 176 -11.16 5.70 -8.48
CA SER A 176 -11.91 4.47 -8.20
C SER A 176 -12.69 4.59 -6.90
N THR A 177 -12.08 5.13 -5.83
CA THR A 177 -12.76 5.36 -4.56
C THR A 177 -13.93 6.35 -4.72
N PHE A 178 -13.72 7.43 -5.47
CA PHE A 178 -14.75 8.43 -5.71
C PHE A 178 -16.00 7.86 -6.40
N GLN A 179 -15.84 6.88 -7.30
CA GLN A 179 -16.97 6.25 -7.98
C GLN A 179 -17.92 5.49 -7.04
N HIS A 180 -17.40 4.96 -5.93
CA HIS A 180 -18.20 4.15 -4.99
C HIS A 180 -18.66 4.94 -3.76
N TRP A 181 -17.84 5.89 -3.28
CA TRP A 181 -18.10 6.61 -2.03
C TRP A 181 -18.22 8.13 -2.19
N GLY A 182 -18.06 8.68 -3.39
CA GLY A 182 -18.09 10.12 -3.63
C GLY A 182 -16.84 10.83 -3.10
N ALA A 183 -17.00 12.08 -2.66
CA ALA A 183 -15.88 12.89 -2.22
C ALA A 183 -15.27 12.34 -0.92
N VAL A 184 -13.95 12.19 -0.89
CA VAL A 184 -13.22 11.59 0.24
C VAL A 184 -12.25 12.56 0.90
N SER A 185 -12.01 12.33 2.19
CA SER A 185 -10.89 12.91 2.94
C SER A 185 -9.64 12.05 2.77
N VAL A 186 -8.47 12.69 2.65
CA VAL A 186 -7.19 12.00 2.50
C VAL A 186 -6.28 12.35 3.67
N ILE A 187 -5.72 11.32 4.30
CA ILE A 187 -4.60 11.46 5.24
C ILE A 187 -3.33 11.14 4.43
N HIS A 188 -2.43 12.11 4.32
CA HIS A 188 -1.25 12.03 3.46
C HIS A 188 0.02 12.16 4.30
N PHE A 189 0.90 11.17 4.18
CA PHE A 189 2.22 11.17 4.80
C PHE A 189 3.27 11.27 3.70
N ASP A 190 3.92 12.42 3.60
CA ASP A 190 4.99 12.67 2.63
C ASP A 190 5.91 13.75 3.18
N SER A 191 7.16 13.72 2.75
CA SER A 191 8.15 14.76 3.06
C SER A 191 7.99 15.98 2.15
N GLN A 192 7.27 15.83 1.03
CA GLN A 192 7.09 16.87 0.05
C GLN A 192 5.62 17.32 -0.04
N PRO A 193 5.36 18.64 -0.19
CA PRO A 193 4.02 19.13 -0.53
C PRO A 193 3.70 18.71 -1.97
N MET A 194 2.64 17.92 -2.13
CA MET A 194 2.25 17.22 -3.37
C MET A 194 1.07 17.89 -4.10
N ASP A 195 0.63 19.07 -3.64
CA ASP A 195 -0.42 19.92 -4.20
C ASP A 195 0.12 20.99 -5.17
N ARG A 196 1.41 20.92 -5.52
CA ARG A 196 2.08 21.95 -6.32
C ARG A 196 1.39 22.14 -7.68
N ASP A 197 1.25 23.41 -8.03
CA ASP A 197 0.75 23.83 -9.33
C ASP A 197 1.65 23.26 -10.45
N PRO A 198 1.09 22.52 -11.43
CA PRO A 198 1.83 22.05 -12.59
C PRO A 198 2.58 23.14 -13.34
N GLU A 199 2.08 24.39 -13.37
CA GLU A 199 2.73 25.50 -14.05
C GLU A 199 4.05 25.92 -13.37
N LEU A 200 4.10 25.85 -12.03
CA LEU A 200 5.30 26.19 -11.25
C LEU A 200 6.41 25.14 -11.38
N LEU A 201 6.08 23.92 -11.83
CA LEU A 201 7.02 22.82 -12.04
C LEU A 201 7.41 22.63 -13.52
N GLY A 202 6.95 23.51 -14.42
CA GLY A 202 7.15 23.34 -15.86
C GLY A 202 6.32 22.20 -16.48
N GLY A 203 5.36 21.66 -15.72
CA GLY A 203 4.46 20.57 -16.13
C GLY A 203 3.39 21.00 -17.14
N GLY A 204 3.18 22.30 -17.36
CA GLY A 204 2.20 22.84 -18.31
C GLY A 204 2.62 22.83 -19.79
N LEU A 205 3.84 22.39 -20.13
CA LEU A 205 4.36 22.44 -21.50
C LEU A 205 3.67 21.46 -22.47
N SER A 206 3.13 20.36 -21.96
CA SER A 206 2.37 19.39 -22.73
C SER A 206 1.31 18.72 -21.85
N HIS A 207 0.25 18.18 -22.46
CA HIS A 207 -0.72 17.36 -21.74
C HIS A 207 -0.07 16.15 -21.04
N TYR A 208 1.08 15.70 -21.54
CA TYR A 208 1.86 14.59 -20.97
C TYR A 208 2.59 14.96 -19.68
N SER A 209 3.07 16.20 -19.55
CA SER A 209 3.84 16.67 -18.40
C SER A 209 2.99 17.18 -17.23
N GLY A 210 1.69 17.41 -17.47
CA GLY A 210 0.79 18.02 -16.48
C GLY A 210 0.47 17.12 -15.29
N VAL A 211 0.59 15.80 -15.44
CA VAL A 211 0.34 14.82 -14.38
C VAL A 211 1.61 14.01 -14.13
N ASN A 212 2.22 14.22 -12.96
CA ASN A 212 3.41 13.53 -12.50
C ASN A 212 3.33 13.28 -10.99
N HIS A 213 4.36 12.64 -10.43
CA HIS A 213 4.40 12.24 -9.02
C HIS A 213 4.31 13.42 -8.05
N GLY A 214 4.57 14.65 -8.49
CA GLY A 214 4.49 15.89 -7.71
C GLY A 214 3.23 16.73 -7.91
N THR A 215 2.37 16.40 -8.88
CA THR A 215 1.21 17.23 -9.28
C THR A 215 -0.14 16.50 -9.20
N PHE A 216 -0.14 15.22 -8.82
CA PHE A 216 -1.33 14.38 -8.89
C PHE A 216 -2.47 14.85 -7.97
N PHE A 217 -2.19 15.45 -6.80
CA PHE A 217 -3.24 15.99 -5.94
C PHE A 217 -3.89 17.23 -6.53
N ASN A 218 -3.11 18.10 -7.18
CA ASN A 218 -3.66 19.23 -7.92
C ASN A 218 -4.61 18.74 -9.02
N ALA A 219 -4.20 17.70 -9.76
CA ALA A 219 -5.03 17.08 -10.78
C ALA A 219 -6.30 16.40 -10.20
N ALA A 220 -6.24 15.85 -8.98
CA ALA A 220 -7.38 15.26 -8.28
C ALA A 220 -8.36 16.35 -7.78
N HIS A 221 -7.85 17.43 -7.20
CA HIS A 221 -8.63 18.55 -6.69
C HIS A 221 -9.37 19.30 -7.80
N THR A 222 -8.67 19.64 -8.89
CA THR A 222 -9.26 20.30 -10.07
C THR A 222 -10.38 19.47 -10.70
N LYS A 223 -10.24 18.13 -10.65
CA LYS A 223 -11.29 17.20 -11.12
C LYS A 223 -12.37 16.89 -10.08
N ARG A 224 -12.37 17.60 -8.94
CA ARG A 224 -13.33 17.46 -7.82
C ARG A 224 -13.42 16.05 -7.24
N VAL A 225 -12.33 15.29 -7.32
CA VAL A 225 -12.24 13.93 -6.75
C VAL A 225 -12.11 14.00 -5.22
N LEU A 226 -11.61 15.11 -4.70
CA LEU A 226 -11.46 15.37 -3.26
C LEU A 226 -12.50 16.38 -2.79
N SER A 227 -13.13 16.15 -1.63
CA SER A 227 -13.93 17.18 -0.96
C SER A 227 -12.98 18.25 -0.42
N SER A 228 -13.28 19.52 -0.70
CA SER A 228 -12.54 20.70 -0.27
C SER A 228 -11.99 20.59 1.16
N ILE A 229 -10.72 20.20 1.31
CA ILE A 229 -9.92 20.65 2.44
C ILE A 229 -9.46 22.05 2.04
N ARG A 230 -9.93 23.07 2.77
CA ARG A 230 -9.44 24.43 2.56
C ARG A 230 -7.92 24.41 2.76
N PRO A 231 -7.12 25.15 1.98
CA PRO A 231 -5.65 25.20 2.12
C PRO A 231 -5.13 25.81 3.43
N SER A 232 -5.96 25.92 4.48
CA SER A 232 -5.65 26.62 5.73
C SER A 232 -5.94 25.79 6.98
N THR A 233 -6.11 24.46 6.88
CA THR A 233 -6.39 23.60 8.05
C THR A 233 -5.41 22.45 8.23
N LEU A 234 -4.31 22.43 7.46
CA LEU A 234 -3.12 21.66 7.79
C LEU A 234 -2.25 22.47 8.76
N GLU A 235 -2.80 22.80 9.93
CA GLU A 235 -1.97 23.07 11.09
C GLU A 235 -1.36 21.73 11.50
N PHE A 236 -0.10 21.56 11.14
CA PHE A 236 0.81 20.62 11.77
C PHE A 236 0.71 20.84 13.29
N GLU A 237 0.02 19.94 13.99
CA GLU A 237 0.37 19.64 15.37
C GLU A 237 1.76 18.98 15.33
N ARG A 238 2.78 19.83 15.30
CA ARG A 238 4.17 19.43 15.56
C ARG A 238 4.21 18.98 17.02
N GLN A 239 4.04 17.70 17.28
CA GLN A 239 4.60 17.08 18.47
C GLN A 239 6.11 16.94 18.29
N TYR A 240 6.83 18.01 18.61
CA TYR A 240 8.11 18.04 19.33
C TYR A 240 8.27 19.42 19.97
#